data_AF-A0A3L7C4A7-F1
#
_entry.id   AF-A0A3L7C4A7-F1
#
_cell.length_a   1.000
_cell.length_b   1.000
_cell.length_c   1.000
_cell.angle_alpha   90.00
_cell.angle_beta   90.00
_cell.angle_gamma   90.00
#
_symmetry.space_group_name_H-M   'P 1'
#
loop_
_entity.id
_entity.type
_entity.pdbx_description
1 polymer ?
#
loop_
_entity_poly.entity_id
_entity_poly.type
_entity_poly.pdbx_seq_one_letter_code
_entity_poly.pdbx_strand_id
1 'polypeptide(L)'
;MALTKKGSRLITVDGVVYRWRVRGRPTYAQALGERPLAVAVEQAEGNGSVLLASMPQDHPSNWIGGPSIPVLPSQVAAVIRKALSEGWRPSQPATVFRTTAADASQESSTP
;
A
#
# COMPACT_ATOMS: atom_id res chain seq x y z
N MET A 1 -6.37 -4.29 15.10
CA MET A 1 -5.33 -3.25 14.89
C MET A 1 -5.97 -2.13 14.11
N ALA A 2 -5.72 -0.87 14.47
CA ALA A 2 -6.21 0.29 13.74
C ALA A 2 -5.02 1.18 13.36
N LEU A 3 -5.02 1.76 12.16
CA LEU A 3 -3.97 2.69 11.75
C LEU A 3 -4.03 3.96 12.61
N THR A 4 -2.87 4.38 13.11
CA THR A 4 -2.76 5.65 13.82
C THR A 4 -3.10 6.80 12.87
N LYS A 5 -3.95 7.74 13.30
CA LYS A 5 -4.34 8.92 12.49
C LYS A 5 -3.13 9.75 12.03
N LYS A 6 -2.07 9.85 12.86
CA LYS A 6 -0.84 10.59 12.55
C LYS A 6 -0.10 9.96 11.35
N GLY A 7 0.14 10.77 10.32
CA GLY A 7 0.84 10.36 9.10
C GLY A 7 0.03 9.48 8.16
N SER A 8 -1.27 9.30 8.43
CA SER A 8 -2.20 8.69 7.48
C SER A 8 -2.85 9.73 6.58
N ARG A 9 -3.28 9.31 5.41
CA ARG A 9 -4.01 10.11 4.42
C ARG A 9 -5.35 9.45 4.16
N LEU A 10 -6.35 10.24 3.77
CA LEU A 10 -7.65 9.73 3.35
C LEU A 10 -7.72 9.69 1.82
N ILE A 11 -8.47 8.73 1.31
CA ILE A 11 -8.82 8.63 -0.11
C ILE A 11 -10.21 8.01 -0.24
N THR A 12 -10.99 8.49 -1.19
CA THR A 12 -12.27 7.87 -1.55
C THR A 12 -12.07 7.04 -2.80
N VAL A 13 -12.43 5.76 -2.73
CA VAL A 13 -12.37 4.81 -3.86
C VAL A 13 -13.75 4.18 -3.99
N ASP A 14 -14.36 4.31 -5.16
CA ASP A 14 -15.69 3.76 -5.46
C ASP A 14 -16.76 4.13 -4.41
N GLY A 15 -16.71 5.36 -3.89
CA GLY A 15 -17.64 5.88 -2.88
C GLY A 15 -17.32 5.49 -1.43
N VAL A 16 -16.31 4.65 -1.19
CA VAL A 16 -15.89 4.25 0.16
C VAL A 16 -14.65 5.03 0.59
N VAL A 17 -14.69 5.57 1.81
CA VAL A 17 -13.55 6.31 2.38
C VAL A 17 -12.57 5.35 3.04
N TYR A 18 -11.33 5.39 2.60
CA TYR A 18 -10.21 4.62 3.13
C TYR A 18 -9.17 5.53 3.77
N ARG A 19 -8.51 4.99 4.80
CA ARG A 19 -7.33 5.57 5.42
C ARG A 19 -6.12 4.75 5.03
N TRP A 20 -5.08 5.41 4.51
CA TRP A 20 -3.85 4.74 4.10
C TRP A 20 -2.62 5.43 4.67
N ARG A 21 -1.54 4.67 4.81
CA ARG A 21 -0.28 5.15 5.37
C ARG A 21 0.91 4.41 4.78
N VAL A 22 1.94 5.18 4.45
CA VAL A 22 3.29 4.69 4.21
C VAL A 22 4.03 4.61 5.55
N ARG A 23 4.73 3.50 5.82
CA ARG A 23 5.57 3.40 7.02
C ARG A 23 6.69 4.44 6.91
N GLY A 24 6.89 5.25 7.96
CA GLY A 24 7.91 6.30 7.95
C GLY A 24 9.33 5.81 8.18
N ARG A 25 9.51 4.75 8.98
CA ARG A 25 10.81 4.11 9.20
C ARG A 25 10.90 2.86 8.32
N PRO A 26 11.99 2.65 7.55
CA PRO A 26 12.16 1.42 6.81
C PRO A 26 12.33 0.25 7.77
N THR A 27 11.94 -0.95 7.35
CA THR A 27 12.50 -2.18 7.94
C THR A 27 13.96 -2.33 7.49
N TYR A 28 14.74 -3.19 8.15
CA TYR A 28 16.13 -3.42 7.76
C TYR A 28 16.24 -3.82 6.27
N ALA A 29 15.42 -4.76 5.81
CA ALA A 29 15.40 -5.18 4.41
C ALA A 29 14.90 -4.08 3.45
N GLN A 30 14.01 -3.17 3.88
CA GLN A 30 13.64 -1.98 3.08
C GLN A 30 14.77 -0.94 3.04
N ALA A 31 15.58 -0.84 4.11
CA ALA A 31 16.72 0.06 4.15
C ALA A 31 17.81 -0.39 3.17
N LEU A 32 17.99 -1.71 3.02
CA LEU A 32 18.90 -2.31 2.04
C LEU A 32 18.34 -2.37 0.60
N GLY A 33 17.09 -1.93 0.35
CA GLY A 33 16.45 -2.05 -0.97
C GLY A 33 16.04 -3.49 -1.35
N GLU A 34 16.22 -4.46 -0.45
CA GLU A 34 15.86 -5.87 -0.68
C GLU A 34 14.36 -6.12 -0.64
N ARG A 35 13.58 -5.16 -0.10
CA ARG A 35 12.13 -5.25 -0.05
C ARG A 35 11.43 -3.97 -0.51
N PRO A 36 10.33 -4.12 -1.27
CA PRO A 36 9.51 -3.00 -1.70
C PRO A 36 8.90 -2.22 -0.52
N LEU A 37 8.53 -0.97 -0.82
CA LEU A 37 7.77 -0.15 0.11
C LEU A 37 6.41 -0.78 0.43
N ALA A 38 6.03 -0.74 1.70
CA ALA A 38 4.74 -1.26 2.15
C ALA A 38 3.78 -0.12 2.51
N VAL A 39 2.57 -0.21 1.99
CA VAL A 39 1.46 0.71 2.27
C VAL A 39 0.37 -0.05 3.00
N ALA A 40 -0.03 0.47 4.16
CA ALA A 40 -1.15 -0.08 4.90
C ALA A 40 -2.41 0.75 4.63
N VAL A 41 -3.53 0.07 4.38
CA VAL A 41 -4.83 0.67 4.09
C VAL A 41 -5.90 0.02 4.96
N GLU A 42 -6.80 0.81 5.52
CA GLU A 42 -8.01 0.36 6.22
C GLU A 42 -9.21 1.20 5.79
N GLN A 43 -10.42 0.71 6.04
CA GLN A 43 -11.62 1.53 5.90
C GLN A 43 -11.62 2.63 6.98
N ALA A 44 -11.95 3.86 6.61
CA ALA A 44 -11.90 4.99 7.56
C ALA A 44 -12.99 4.92 8.63
N GLU A 45 -14.13 4.32 8.28
CA GLU A 45 -15.29 4.07 9.14
C GLU A 45 -15.35 2.59 9.50
N GLY A 46 -15.14 2.27 10.78
CA GLY A 46 -15.23 0.91 11.32
C GLY A 46 -13.89 0.25 11.67
N ASN A 47 -13.97 -0.86 12.40
CA ASN A 47 -12.83 -1.71 12.78
C ASN A 47 -12.67 -2.86 11.77
N GLY A 48 -12.28 -2.49 10.55
CA GLY A 48 -12.18 -3.38 9.42
C GLY A 48 -10.89 -4.20 9.31
N SER A 49 -10.77 -4.94 8.20
CA SER A 49 -9.52 -5.61 7.80
C SER A 49 -8.51 -4.59 7.27
N VAL A 50 -7.22 -4.81 7.57
CA VAL A 50 -6.11 -4.01 7.05
C VAL A 50 -5.56 -4.68 5.79
N LEU A 51 -5.46 -3.92 4.71
CA LEU A 51 -4.74 -4.27 3.50
C LEU A 51 -3.28 -3.81 3.62
N LEU A 52 -2.34 -4.72 3.40
CA LEU A 52 -0.92 -4.43 3.28
C LEU A 52 -0.50 -4.63 1.82
N ALA A 53 -0.24 -3.52 1.14
CA ALA A 53 0.16 -3.50 -0.25
C ALA A 53 1.67 -3.27 -0.41
N SER A 54 2.33 -4.13 -1.19
CA SER A 54 3.71 -3.91 -1.62
C SER A 54 3.72 -3.05 -2.89
N MET A 55 4.38 -1.89 -2.84
CA MET A 55 4.55 -0.96 -3.97
C MET A 55 5.89 -1.21 -4.67
N PRO A 56 6.00 -1.00 -5.99
CA PRO A 56 7.26 -1.23 -6.72
C PRO A 56 8.37 -0.23 -6.36
N GLN A 57 8.03 0.83 -5.63
CA GLN A 57 8.95 1.88 -5.21
C GLN A 57 9.79 1.43 -4.01
N ASP A 58 11.04 1.88 -3.97
CA ASP A 58 11.87 1.71 -2.79
C ASP A 58 11.43 2.61 -1.63
N HIS A 59 11.85 2.26 -0.43
CA HIS A 59 11.57 3.10 0.73
C HIS A 59 12.32 4.45 0.61
N PRO A 60 11.66 5.61 0.83
CA PRO A 60 12.25 6.94 0.63
C PRO A 60 13.47 7.23 1.53
N SER A 61 13.59 6.50 2.63
CA SER A 61 14.74 6.53 3.55
C SER A 61 15.64 5.28 3.44
N ASN A 62 15.75 4.67 2.27
CA ASN A 62 16.70 3.58 2.04
C ASN A 62 18.16 4.08 2.16
N TRP A 63 19.10 3.16 2.38
CA TRP A 63 20.53 3.44 2.49
C TRP A 63 21.27 3.31 1.17
N ILE A 64 20.58 2.84 0.13
CA ILE A 64 21.14 2.58 -1.20
C ILE A 64 21.17 3.88 -2.06
N GLY A 65 20.52 4.95 -1.61
CA GLY A 65 20.55 6.26 -2.28
C GLY A 65 19.68 6.31 -3.55
N GLY A 66 18.73 5.38 -3.69
CA GLY A 66 17.79 5.36 -4.82
C GLY A 66 16.80 6.54 -4.80
N PRO A 67 16.14 6.84 -5.93
CA PRO A 67 15.17 7.92 -5.99
C PRO A 67 14.02 7.67 -5.00
N SER A 68 13.78 8.64 -4.12
CA SER A 68 12.63 8.64 -3.21
C SER A 68 11.36 8.97 -3.97
N ILE A 69 10.79 7.98 -4.67
CA ILE A 69 9.54 8.17 -5.42
C ILE A 69 8.36 8.10 -4.45
N PRO A 70 7.55 9.17 -4.33
CA PRO A 70 6.40 9.16 -3.44
C PRO A 70 5.30 8.23 -3.95
N VAL A 71 4.61 7.55 -3.03
CA VAL A 71 3.37 6.82 -3.36
C VAL A 71 2.26 7.81 -3.69
N LEU A 72 1.70 7.70 -4.89
CA LEU A 72 0.61 8.54 -5.34
C LEU A 72 -0.75 8.00 -4.85
N PRO A 73 -1.73 8.88 -4.52
CA PRO A 73 -3.09 8.44 -4.20
C PRO A 73 -3.73 7.57 -5.28
N SER A 74 -3.44 7.85 -6.57
CA SER A 74 -3.94 7.05 -7.69
C SER A 74 -3.44 5.60 -7.69
N GLN A 75 -2.17 5.37 -7.30
CA GLN A 75 -1.61 4.03 -7.14
C GLN A 75 -2.29 3.29 -5.98
N VAL A 76 -2.57 3.98 -4.88
CA VAL A 76 -3.32 3.43 -3.75
C VAL A 76 -4.74 3.05 -4.17
N ALA A 77 -5.43 3.89 -4.95
CA ALA A 77 -6.75 3.56 -5.47
C ALA A 77 -6.76 2.33 -6.39
N ALA A 78 -5.74 2.19 -7.25
CA ALA A 78 -5.60 1.00 -8.11
C ALA A 78 -5.39 -0.27 -7.29
N VAL A 79 -4.53 -0.20 -6.27
CA VAL A 79 -4.28 -1.29 -5.32
C VAL A 79 -5.53 -1.68 -4.55
N ILE A 80 -6.32 -0.71 -4.08
CA ILE A 80 -7.58 -0.97 -3.38
C ILE A 80 -8.54 -1.73 -4.29
N ARG A 81 -8.75 -1.25 -5.53
CA ARG A 81 -9.63 -1.91 -6.50
C ARG A 81 -9.17 -3.34 -6.82
N LYS A 82 -7.85 -3.54 -7.00
CA LYS A 82 -7.27 -4.87 -7.19
C LYS A 82 -7.53 -5.78 -5.99
N ALA A 83 -7.26 -5.32 -4.77
CA ALA A 83 -7.50 -6.09 -3.55
C ALA A 83 -8.99 -6.46 -3.39
N LEU A 84 -9.91 -5.53 -3.69
CA LEU A 84 -11.34 -5.80 -3.68
C LEU A 84 -11.71 -6.90 -4.69
N SER A 85 -11.14 -6.87 -5.90
CA SER A 85 -11.33 -7.93 -6.89
C SER A 85 -10.72 -9.28 -6.47
N GLU A 86 -9.65 -9.27 -5.68
CA GLU A 86 -8.99 -10.46 -5.11
C GLU A 86 -9.72 -11.00 -3.85
N GLY A 87 -10.82 -10.36 -3.43
CA GLY A 87 -11.64 -10.82 -2.31
C GLY A 87 -11.30 -10.17 -0.97
N TRP A 88 -10.53 -9.08 -0.95
CA TRP A 88 -10.36 -8.28 0.27
C TRP A 88 -11.70 -7.69 0.71
N ARG A 89 -12.06 -7.91 1.97
CA ARG A 89 -13.30 -7.42 2.58
C ARG A 89 -13.00 -6.39 3.66
N PRO A 90 -13.02 -5.09 3.33
CA PRO A 90 -12.61 -4.04 4.27
C PRO A 90 -13.52 -3.94 5.49
N SER A 91 -14.82 -4.24 5.36
CA SER A 91 -15.80 -4.14 6.44
C SER A 91 -15.83 -5.32 7.41
N GLN A 92 -15.12 -6.42 7.11
CA GLN A 92 -15.08 -7.60 7.97
C GLN A 92 -13.81 -7.56 8.84
N PRO A 93 -13.91 -7.77 10.16
CA PRO A 93 -12.75 -7.91 11.02
C PRO A 93 -12.05 -9.23 10.67
N ALA A 94 -11.08 -9.16 9.77
CA ALA A 94 -10.32 -10.29 9.28
C ALA A 94 -8.81 -10.06 9.45
N THR A 95 -8.04 -11.15 9.33
CA THR A 95 -6.58 -11.13 9.24
C THR A 95 -6.10 -10.18 8.13
N VAL A 96 -4.90 -9.62 8.30
CA VAL A 96 -4.26 -8.72 7.34
C VAL A 96 -4.25 -9.35 5.94
N PHE A 97 -4.87 -8.67 4.97
CA PHE A 97 -4.84 -9.07 3.56
C PHE A 97 -3.60 -8.51 2.90
N ARG A 98 -2.89 -9.31 2.10
CA ARG A 98 -1.67 -8.89 1.42
C ARG A 98 -1.88 -8.90 -0.08
N THR A 99 -1.53 -7.80 -0.74
CA THR A 99 -1.49 -7.73 -2.21
C THR A 99 -0.22 -7.03 -2.66
N THR A 100 0.09 -7.16 -3.94
CA THR A 100 1.10 -6.36 -4.63
C THR A 100 0.41 -5.33 -5.51
N ALA A 101 0.98 -4.14 -5.61
CA ALA A 101 0.62 -3.22 -6.67
C ALA A 101 0.83 -3.90 -8.01
N ALA A 102 -0.09 -3.67 -8.95
CA ALA A 102 0.13 -4.07 -10.33
C ALA A 102 1.43 -3.42 -10.78
N ASP A 103 2.39 -4.26 -11.17
CA ASP A 103 3.63 -3.77 -11.75
C ASP A 103 3.25 -3.07 -13.06
N ALA A 104 3.53 -1.76 -13.16
CA ALA A 104 3.41 -1.06 -14.43
C ALA A 104 4.47 -1.54 -15.44
N SER A 105 5.35 -2.48 -15.03
CA SER A 105 6.43 -3.06 -15.81
C SER A 105 6.07 -4.48 -16.32
N GLN A 106 4.86 -4.67 -16.87
CA GLN A 106 4.61 -5.75 -17.82
C GLN A 106 4.12 -5.18 -19.16
N GLU A 107 4.85 -4.21 -19.70
CA GLU A 107 4.73 -3.85 -21.11
C GLU A 107 6.13 -3.48 -21.62
N SER A 108 6.91 -4.50 -22.00
CA SER A 108 8.04 -4.48 -22.96
C SER A 108 9.01 -5.62 -22.69
N SER A 109 8.69 -6.82 -23.18
CA SER A 109 9.66 -7.71 -23.84
C SER A 109 8.95 -9.00 -24.25
N THR A 110 8.70 -9.12 -25.54
CA THR A 110 8.24 -10.34 -26.21
C THR A 110 8.82 -10.29 -27.62
N PRO A 111 9.25 -11.45 -28.14
CA PRO A 111 10.61 -12.00 -28.05
C PRO A 111 11.57 -11.49 -29.14
#